data_AF-A0A8H4A9F8-F1
#
_entry.id   AF-A0A8H4A9F8-F1
#
_cell.length_a   1.000
_cell.length_b   1.000
_cell.length_c   1.000
_cell.angle_alpha   90.00
_cell.angle_beta   90.00
_cell.angle_gamma   90.00
#
_symmetry.space_group_name_H-M   'P 1'
#
loop_
_entity.id
_entity.type
_entity.pdbx_description
1 polymer ?
#
loop_
_entity_poly.entity_id
_entity_poly.type
_entity_poly.pdbx_seq_one_letter_code
_entity_poly.pdbx_strand_id
1 'polypeptide(L)'
;MHHLDLGLYNHQITFTCDLLKSKYGHLILDKIDNRLANIPRHSGLKIFKNGIQTANTANEYRNLMKIMIFVLDDLTEDNDLNKILMKVYEDWNNMYLISRYEEFSEKDLENFEVILLFLNN
;
A
#
# COMPACT_ATOMS: atom_id res chain seq x y z
N MET A 1 9.29 -17.77 -0.02
CA MET A 1 9.09 -16.31 -0.15
C MET A 1 7.81 -15.90 -0.90
N HIS A 2 7.32 -16.65 -1.91
CA HIS A 2 6.11 -16.23 -2.66
C HIS A 2 4.79 -16.19 -1.86
N HIS A 3 4.65 -17.03 -0.83
CA HIS A 3 3.42 -17.15 -0.05
C HIS A 3 3.26 -16.08 1.03
N LEU A 4 4.36 -15.54 1.54
CA LEU A 4 4.40 -14.46 2.54
C LEU A 4 4.02 -13.12 1.91
N ASP A 5 4.52 -12.83 0.70
CA ASP A 5 4.16 -11.65 -0.09
C ASP A 5 2.64 -11.57 -0.35
N LEU A 6 1.96 -12.71 -0.56
CA LEU A 6 0.53 -12.77 -0.86
C LEU A 6 -0.34 -12.43 0.36
N GLY A 7 -0.02 -12.96 1.54
CA GLY A 7 -0.84 -12.72 2.75
C GLY A 7 -0.72 -11.29 3.25
N LEU A 8 0.51 -10.76 3.23
CA LEU A 8 0.86 -9.51 3.85
C LEU A 8 0.28 -8.29 3.09
N TYR A 9 0.49 -8.22 1.78
CA TYR A 9 -0.04 -7.14 0.96
C TYR A 9 -1.56 -7.18 0.86
N ASN A 10 -2.12 -8.39 0.73
CA ASN A 10 -3.57 -8.54 0.71
C ASN A 10 -4.20 -8.02 2.01
N HIS A 11 -3.56 -8.29 3.15
CA HIS A 11 -4.02 -7.76 4.44
C HIS A 11 -4.02 -6.23 4.46
N GLN A 12 -2.92 -5.59 4.07
CA GLN A 12 -2.81 -4.12 4.07
C GLN A 12 -3.87 -3.46 3.18
N ILE A 13 -4.09 -3.98 1.98
CA ILE A 13 -5.10 -3.48 1.04
C ILE A 13 -6.50 -3.68 1.60
N THR A 14 -6.78 -4.88 2.12
CA THR A 14 -8.08 -5.23 2.71
C THR A 14 -8.39 -4.31 3.88
N PHE A 15 -7.44 -4.17 4.82
CA PHE A 15 -7.54 -3.27 5.96
C PHE A 15 -7.84 -1.84 5.53
N THR A 16 -7.07 -1.31 4.58
CA THR A 16 -7.26 0.06 4.07
C THR A 16 -8.65 0.25 3.46
N CYS A 17 -9.08 -0.70 2.62
CA CYS A 17 -10.39 -0.66 1.99
C CYS A 17 -11.51 -0.72 3.02
N ASP A 18 -11.41 -1.59 4.02
CA ASP A 18 -12.45 -1.78 5.03
C ASP A 18 -12.51 -0.59 5.99
N LEU A 19 -11.37 -0.02 6.39
CA LEU A 19 -11.30 1.22 7.15
C LEU A 19 -12.00 2.37 6.41
N LEU A 20 -11.68 2.56 5.12
CA LEU A 20 -12.25 3.62 4.31
C LEU A 20 -13.75 3.39 4.07
N LYS A 21 -14.17 2.15 3.76
CA LYS A 21 -15.59 1.79 3.65
C LYS A 21 -16.34 2.08 4.95
N SER A 22 -15.75 1.75 6.09
CA SER A 22 -16.39 1.97 7.38
C SER A 22 -16.57 3.45 7.70
N LYS A 23 -15.65 4.31 7.27
CA LYS A 23 -15.69 5.75 7.58
C LYS A 23 -16.46 6.59 6.54
N TYR A 24 -16.40 6.22 5.26
CA TYR A 24 -16.93 7.01 4.15
C TYR A 24 -17.97 6.28 3.28
N GLY A 25 -18.31 5.03 3.60
CA GLY A 25 -19.24 4.20 2.84
C GLY A 25 -18.64 3.57 1.57
N HIS A 26 -19.45 2.82 0.82
CA HIS A 26 -19.00 2.05 -0.35
C HIS A 26 -18.42 2.92 -1.48
N LEU A 27 -18.94 4.13 -1.69
CA LEU A 27 -18.56 5.01 -2.80
C LEU A 27 -17.08 5.40 -2.82
N ILE A 28 -16.39 5.30 -1.67
CA ILE A 28 -14.96 5.55 -1.60
C ILE A 28 -14.15 4.54 -2.42
N LEU A 29 -14.64 3.31 -2.56
CA LEU A 29 -14.01 2.28 -3.38
C LEU A 29 -14.09 2.62 -4.86
N ASP A 30 -15.22 3.15 -5.31
CA ASP A 30 -15.37 3.59 -6.69
C ASP A 30 -14.38 4.74 -6.98
N LYS A 31 -14.14 5.62 -6.00
CA LYS A 31 -13.12 6.69 -6.12
C LYS A 31 -11.70 6.10 -6.21
N ILE A 32 -11.38 5.08 -5.41
CA ILE A 32 -10.11 4.34 -5.48
C ILE A 32 -9.93 3.71 -6.86
N ASP A 33 -10.94 2.99 -7.34
CA ASP A 33 -10.88 2.29 -8.62
C ASP A 33 -10.76 3.27 -9.80
N ASN A 34 -11.48 4.40 -9.74
CA ASN A 34 -11.35 5.48 -10.71
C ASN A 34 -9.93 6.08 -10.71
N ARG A 35 -9.32 6.27 -9.54
CA ARG A 35 -7.94 6.77 -9.45
C ARG A 35 -6.95 5.77 -10.01
N LEU A 36 -7.06 4.49 -9.64
CA LEU A 36 -6.25 3.40 -10.18
C LEU A 36 -6.31 3.33 -11.70
N ALA A 37 -7.51 3.50 -12.28
CA ALA A 37 -7.70 3.50 -13.73
C ALA A 37 -7.07 4.72 -14.43
N ASN A 38 -6.98 5.86 -13.72
CA ASN A 38 -6.47 7.12 -14.25
C ASN A 38 -4.96 7.34 -14.02
N ILE A 39 -4.26 6.44 -13.32
CA ILE A 39 -2.80 6.55 -13.14
C ILE A 39 -2.11 6.57 -14.51
N PRO A 40 -1.27 7.59 -14.79
CA PRO A 40 -0.54 7.67 -16.06
C PRO A 40 0.24 6.40 -16.36
N ARG A 41 0.19 5.96 -17.63
CA ARG A 41 0.84 4.74 -18.05
C ARG A 41 2.35 4.91 -18.03
N HIS A 42 3.00 4.33 -17.04
CA HIS A 42 4.45 4.17 -17.00
C HIS A 42 4.82 2.73 -17.32
N SER A 43 5.84 2.50 -18.16
CA SER A 43 6.26 1.16 -18.60
C SER A 43 6.67 0.23 -17.45
N GLY A 44 7.06 0.81 -16.31
CA GLY A 44 7.39 0.08 -15.07
C GLY A 44 6.22 -0.18 -14.12
N LEU A 45 4.99 0.24 -14.43
CA LEU A 45 3.82 0.08 -13.56
C LEU A 45 2.72 -0.75 -14.24
N LYS A 46 2.20 -1.75 -13.53
CA LYS A 46 1.06 -2.56 -14.00
C LYS A 46 -0.26 -1.83 -13.68
N ILE A 47 -1.16 -1.76 -14.66
CA ILE A 47 -2.45 -1.07 -14.55
C ILE A 47 -3.53 -2.04 -14.09
N PHE A 48 -4.33 -1.63 -13.10
CA PHE A 48 -5.46 -2.37 -12.57
C PHE A 48 -6.77 -1.81 -13.11
N LYS A 49 -7.10 -2.16 -14.37
CA LYS A 49 -8.28 -1.63 -15.07
C LYS A 49 -9.63 -2.03 -14.48
N ASN A 50 -9.64 -3.07 -13.66
CA ASN A 50 -10.85 -3.67 -13.09
C ASN A 50 -10.95 -3.41 -11.57
N GLY A 51 -10.18 -2.46 -11.05
CA GLY A 51 -10.19 -2.08 -9.64
C GLY A 51 -9.23 -2.86 -8.74
N ILE A 52 -9.21 -2.48 -7.46
CA ILE A 52 -8.23 -2.94 -6.47
C ILE A 52 -8.29 -4.45 -6.17
N GLN A 53 -9.46 -5.07 -6.38
CA GLN A 53 -9.72 -6.50 -6.12
C GLN A 53 -9.13 -7.43 -7.19
N THR A 54 -8.42 -6.90 -8.20
CA THR A 54 -7.94 -7.71 -9.35
C THR A 54 -6.52 -8.22 -9.22
N ALA A 55 -5.82 -7.84 -8.15
CA ALA A 55 -4.51 -8.39 -7.84
C ALA A 55 -4.66 -9.84 -7.33
N ASN A 56 -4.07 -10.80 -8.07
CA ASN A 56 -4.12 -12.23 -7.72
C ASN A 56 -2.72 -12.86 -7.61
N THR A 57 -1.69 -12.14 -8.02
CA THR A 57 -0.30 -12.60 -7.98
C THR A 57 0.55 -11.71 -7.08
N ALA A 58 1.60 -12.27 -6.46
CA ALA A 58 2.53 -11.50 -5.65
C ALA A 58 3.14 -10.30 -6.42
N ASN A 59 3.35 -10.44 -7.73
CA ASN A 59 3.86 -9.35 -8.57
C ASN A 59 2.82 -8.24 -8.79
N GLU A 60 1.54 -8.57 -8.87
CA GLU A 60 0.46 -7.59 -8.92
C GLU A 60 0.35 -6.84 -7.60
N TYR A 61 0.33 -7.54 -6.47
CA TYR A 61 0.32 -6.89 -5.16
C TYR A 61 1.51 -5.95 -4.97
N ARG A 62 2.72 -6.35 -5.35
CA ARG A 62 3.90 -5.47 -5.35
C ARG A 62 3.73 -4.21 -6.19
N ASN A 63 3.13 -4.33 -7.37
CA ASN A 63 2.86 -3.17 -8.21
C ASN A 63 1.77 -2.29 -7.60
N LEU A 64 0.73 -2.89 -7.02
CA LEU A 64 -0.35 -2.16 -6.36
C LEU A 64 0.17 -1.35 -5.17
N MET A 65 1.06 -1.93 -4.35
CA MET A 65 1.69 -1.26 -3.22
C MET A 65 2.48 0.00 -3.60
N LYS A 66 3.16 -0.02 -4.75
CA LYS A 66 3.88 1.16 -5.27
C LYS A 66 2.94 2.26 -5.70
N ILE A 67 1.78 1.92 -6.26
CA ILE A 67 0.84 2.90 -6.80
C ILE A 67 -0.16 3.41 -5.76
N MET A 68 -0.40 2.68 -4.67
CA MET A 68 -1.40 3.05 -3.67
C MET A 68 -1.11 4.39 -2.98
N ILE A 69 0.15 4.78 -2.84
CA ILE A 69 0.52 6.10 -2.28
C ILE A 69 -0.12 7.23 -3.12
N PHE A 70 -0.09 7.12 -4.44
CA PHE A 70 -0.73 8.09 -5.34
C PHE A 70 -2.26 8.02 -5.32
N VAL A 71 -2.82 6.84 -5.05
CA VAL A 71 -4.28 6.67 -4.96
C VAL A 71 -4.81 7.33 -3.69
N LEU A 72 -4.08 7.21 -2.59
CA LEU A 72 -4.45 7.71 -1.27
C LEU A 72 -4.22 9.22 -1.10
N ASP A 73 -3.32 9.80 -1.90
CA ASP A 73 -3.04 11.24 -1.88
C ASP A 73 -4.30 12.07 -2.16
N ASP A 74 -4.71 12.92 -1.24
CA ASP A 74 -5.95 13.71 -1.32
C ASP A 74 -7.21 12.86 -1.61
N LEU A 75 -7.27 11.60 -1.14
CA LEU A 75 -8.39 10.71 -1.40
C LEU A 75 -9.68 11.14 -0.71
N THR A 76 -9.58 11.64 0.51
CA THR A 76 -10.70 12.08 1.34
C THR A 76 -10.52 13.54 1.76
N GLU A 77 -11.57 14.16 2.29
CA GLU A 77 -11.46 15.50 2.89
C GLU A 77 -10.60 15.51 4.17
N ASP A 78 -10.35 14.35 4.75
CA ASP A 78 -9.49 14.16 5.92
C ASP A 78 -8.03 14.02 5.47
N ASN A 79 -7.37 15.18 5.31
CA ASN A 79 -5.98 15.24 4.85
C ASN A 79 -5.00 14.55 5.81
N ASP A 80 -5.29 14.53 7.10
CA ASP A 80 -4.42 13.86 8.07
C ASP A 80 -4.54 12.34 7.94
N LEU A 81 -5.75 11.81 7.74
CA LEU A 81 -5.94 10.39 7.41
C LEU A 81 -5.24 10.01 6.11
N ASN A 82 -5.36 10.82 5.05
CA ASN A 82 -4.69 10.56 3.78
C ASN A 82 -3.16 10.44 3.98
N LYS A 83 -2.56 11.39 4.71
CA LYS A 83 -1.12 11.38 5.04
C LYS A 83 -0.72 10.16 5.86
N ILE A 84 -1.51 9.81 6.88
CA ILE A 84 -1.25 8.62 7.72
C ILE A 84 -1.28 7.35 6.87
N LEU A 85 -2.31 7.18 6.03
CA LEU A 85 -2.41 6.02 5.14
C LEU A 85 -1.25 5.98 4.16
N MET A 86 -0.90 7.09 3.52
CA MET A 86 0.27 7.16 2.63
C MET A 86 1.56 6.76 3.35
N LYS A 87 1.75 7.24 4.60
CA LYS A 87 2.92 6.93 5.41
C LYS A 87 2.99 5.45 5.74
N VAL A 88 1.87 4.83 6.11
CA VAL A 88 1.79 3.37 6.32
C VAL A 88 2.22 2.63 5.04
N TYR A 89 1.77 3.02 3.85
CA TYR A 89 2.21 2.36 2.61
C TYR A 89 3.69 2.59 2.30
N GLU A 90 4.22 3.78 2.54
CA GLU A 90 5.64 4.09 2.39
C GLU A 90 6.50 3.21 3.32
N ASP A 91 6.15 3.16 4.59
CA ASP A 91 6.88 2.41 5.62
C ASP A 91 6.87 0.91 5.34
N TRP A 92 5.74 0.38 4.90
CA TRP A 92 5.62 -1.01 4.47
C TRP A 92 6.47 -1.32 3.23
N ASN A 93 6.50 -0.42 2.25
CA ASN A 93 7.36 -0.56 1.08
C ASN A 93 8.84 -0.55 1.48
N ASN A 94 9.24 0.30 2.43
CA ASN A 94 10.60 0.36 2.95
C ASN A 94 10.98 -0.91 3.71
N MET A 95 10.14 -1.35 4.66
CA MET A 95 10.34 -2.62 5.36
C MET A 95 10.46 -3.79 4.39
N TYR A 96 9.61 -3.82 3.36
CA TYR A 96 9.70 -4.84 2.33
C TYR A 96 11.05 -4.81 1.61
N LEU A 97 11.51 -3.65 1.15
CA LEU A 97 12.79 -3.52 0.46
C LEU A 97 13.96 -3.99 1.34
N ILE A 98 13.99 -3.57 2.61
CA ILE A 98 15.04 -3.97 3.54
C ILE A 98 14.98 -5.48 3.79
N SER A 99 13.79 -6.07 3.98
CA SER A 99 13.63 -7.52 4.19
C SER A 99 14.18 -8.42 3.07
N ARG A 100 14.48 -7.84 1.91
CA ARG A 100 15.02 -8.52 0.73
C ARG A 100 16.53 -8.49 0.65
N TYR A 101 17.21 -7.77 1.54
CA TYR A 101 18.66 -7.74 1.59
C TYR A 101 19.22 -9.11 1.99
N GLU A 102 20.36 -9.47 1.42
CA GLU A 102 21.05 -10.72 1.78
C GLU A 102 21.76 -10.59 3.14
N GLU A 103 22.18 -9.37 3.47
CA GLU A 103 22.82 -9.01 4.74
C GLU A 103 22.22 -7.70 5.26
N PHE A 104 22.09 -7.57 6.59
CA PHE A 104 21.54 -6.39 7.24
C PHE A 104 22.63 -5.70 8.06
N SER A 105 22.74 -4.38 7.94
CA SER A 105 23.53 -3.58 8.89
C SER A 105 22.74 -3.34 10.18
N GLU A 106 23.44 -2.99 11.27
CA GLU A 106 22.80 -2.54 12.51
C GLU A 106 21.86 -1.35 12.24
N LYS A 107 22.24 -0.48 11.30
CA LYS A 107 21.40 0.65 10.89
C LYS A 107 20.09 0.23 10.21
N ASP A 108 20.11 -0.85 9.45
CA ASP A 108 18.90 -1.41 8.82
C ASP A 108 17.94 -1.96 9.88
N LEU A 109 18.46 -2.57 10.94
CA LEU A 109 17.67 -3.06 12.08
C LEU A 109 17.08 -1.90 12.90
N GLU A 110 17.86 -0.86 13.18
CA GLU A 110 17.35 0.37 13.83
C GLU A 110 16.21 0.99 13.01
N ASN A 111 16.37 1.07 11.69
CA ASN A 111 15.33 1.62 10.81
C ASN A 111 14.06 0.76 10.86
N PHE A 112 14.18 -0.56 10.91
CA PHE A 112 13.05 -1.47 11.08
C PHE A 112 12.32 -1.23 12.41
N GLU A 113 13.05 -1.07 13.51
CA GLU A 113 12.48 -0.82 14.83
C GLU A 113 11.73 0.51 14.88
N VAL A 114 12.30 1.57 14.32
CA VAL A 114 11.64 2.88 14.22
C VAL A 114 10.31 2.79 13.46
N ILE A 115 10.29 2.07 12.33
CA ILE A 115 9.07 1.89 11.54
C ILE A 115 8.01 1.09 12.34
N LEU A 116 8.42 0.04 13.05
CA LEU A 116 7.51 -0.76 13.88
C LEU A 116 6.91 0.04 15.04
N LEU A 117 7.71 0.89 15.68
CA LEU A 117 7.23 1.77 16.77
C LEU A 117 6.21 2.78 16.26
N PHE A 118 6.39 3.32 15.05
CA PHE A 118 5.42 4.24 14.45
C PHE A 118 4.05 3.58 14.20
N LEU A 119 4.03 2.31 13.79
CA LEU A 119 2.78 1.58 13.53
C LEU A 119 2.01 1.15 14.80
N ASN A 120 2.66 1.18 15.97
CA ASN A 120 2.10 0.71 17.23
C ASN A 120 1.60 1.84 18.16
N ASN A 121 1.73 3.11 17.75
CA ASN A 121 1.27 4.29 18.49
C ASN A 121 0.04 4.91 17.83
#